data_AF-A0A1B6GKD5-F1
#
_entry.id   AF-A0A1B6GKD5-F1
#
_cell.length_a   1.000
_cell.length_b   1.000
_cell.length_c   1.000
_cell.angle_alpha   90.00
_cell.angle_beta   90.00
_cell.angle_gamma   90.00
#
_symmetry.space_group_name_H-M   'P 1'
#
loop_
_entity.id
_entity.type
_entity.pdbx_description
1 polymer ?
#
loop_
_entity_poly.entity_id
_entity_poly.type
_entity_poly.pdbx_seq_one_letter_code
_entity_poly.pdbx_strand_id
1 'polypeptide(L)'
;TDYKSTFSNIKAYGVSNLIVTNFLSDLDTGELQMSINIARVSVVSDYNSSGILLIFPTSGRGNFVGYFDDVKVKVYLKCNTTGTKLALKDIDFDFYISKIKMAVHPTQQ
;
A
#
# COMPACT_ATOMS: atom_id res chain seq x y z
N THR A 1 2.88 2.71 27.03
CA THR A 1 1.68 2.68 26.17
C THR A 1 2.10 3.22 24.84
N ASP A 2 2.22 2.34 23.85
CA ASP A 2 2.87 2.65 22.58
C ASP A 2 2.06 3.67 21.77
N TYR A 3 2.73 4.46 20.94
CA TYR A 3 2.10 5.40 20.04
C TYR A 3 1.31 4.64 18.97
N LYS A 4 -0.01 4.85 18.91
CA LYS A 4 -0.89 4.22 17.94
C LYS A 4 -1.42 5.27 16.95
N SER A 5 -1.32 4.95 15.68
CA SER A 5 -1.95 5.71 14.60
C SER A 5 -2.97 4.83 13.87
N THR A 6 -4.16 5.38 13.63
CA THR A 6 -5.23 4.73 12.88
C THR A 6 -5.61 5.61 11.69
N PHE A 7 -5.79 4.99 10.53
CA PHE A 7 -6.26 5.64 9.32
C PHE A 7 -7.61 5.05 8.93
N SER A 8 -8.60 5.89 8.62
CA SER A 8 -9.93 5.48 8.15
C SER A 8 -10.30 6.20 6.86
N ASN A 9 -11.31 5.70 6.15
CA ASN A 9 -11.77 6.26 4.87
C ASN A 9 -10.64 6.45 3.85
N ILE A 10 -9.72 5.48 3.78
CA ILE A 10 -8.55 5.52 2.91
C ILE A 10 -8.99 5.49 1.46
N LYS A 11 -8.58 6.50 0.70
CA LYS A 11 -8.77 6.58 -0.75
C LYS A 11 -7.39 6.65 -1.40
N ALA A 12 -7.12 5.70 -2.28
CA ALA A 12 -5.90 5.65 -3.08
C ALA A 12 -6.24 5.95 -4.55
N TYR A 13 -5.44 6.80 -5.19
CA TYR A 13 -5.59 7.20 -6.58
C TYR A 13 -4.28 6.98 -7.34
N GLY A 14 -4.39 6.82 -8.66
CA GLY A 14 -3.24 6.63 -9.56
C GLY A 14 -2.84 5.16 -9.79
N VAL A 15 -3.32 4.24 -8.94
CA VAL A 15 -3.05 2.79 -9.07
C VAL A 15 -3.55 2.22 -10.40
N SER A 16 -4.65 2.76 -10.95
CA SER A 16 -5.19 2.34 -12.26
C SER A 16 -4.23 2.58 -13.44
N ASN A 17 -3.26 3.48 -13.28
CA ASN A 17 -2.26 3.80 -14.31
C ASN A 17 -0.99 2.95 -14.14
N LEU A 18 -1.15 1.73 -13.63
CA LEU A 18 -0.05 0.78 -13.46
C LEU A 18 0.43 0.25 -14.81
N ILE A 19 1.73 -0.06 -14.88
CA ILE A 19 2.37 -0.68 -16.03
C ILE A 19 3.04 -1.96 -15.55
N VAL A 20 2.60 -3.11 -16.06
CA VAL A 20 3.29 -4.38 -15.84
C VAL A 20 4.56 -4.38 -16.70
N THR A 21 5.72 -4.44 -16.07
CA THR A 21 7.02 -4.38 -16.75
C THR A 21 7.65 -5.76 -16.94
N ASN A 22 7.27 -6.73 -16.11
CA ASN A 22 7.72 -8.11 -16.25
C ASN A 22 6.66 -9.07 -15.71
N PHE A 23 6.58 -10.26 -16.31
CA PHE A 23 5.71 -11.34 -15.89
C PHE A 23 6.47 -12.66 -16.03
N LEU A 24 6.64 -13.37 -14.92
CA LEU A 24 7.26 -14.68 -14.85
C LEU A 24 6.24 -15.66 -14.29
N SER A 25 6.20 -16.86 -14.85
CA SER A 25 5.27 -17.91 -14.45
C SER A 25 5.97 -19.24 -14.44
N ASP A 26 5.87 -19.94 -13.32
CA ASP A 26 6.20 -21.34 -13.19
C ASP A 26 4.90 -22.12 -13.01
N LEU A 27 4.51 -22.85 -14.06
CA LEU A 27 3.26 -23.60 -14.09
C LEU A 27 3.35 -24.92 -13.31
N ASP A 28 4.56 -25.45 -13.10
CA ASP A 28 4.77 -26.69 -12.35
C ASP A 28 4.58 -26.45 -10.84
N THR A 29 5.06 -25.30 -10.36
CA THR A 29 4.90 -24.89 -8.95
C THR A 29 3.68 -24.01 -8.69
N GLY A 30 3.07 -23.47 -9.74
CA GLY A 30 1.95 -22.52 -9.65
C GLY A 30 2.36 -21.13 -9.16
N GLU A 31 3.64 -20.79 -9.28
CA GLU A 31 4.21 -19.52 -8.81
C GLU A 31 4.24 -18.49 -9.94
N LEU A 32 3.63 -17.33 -9.70
CA LEU A 32 3.62 -16.22 -10.65
C LEU A 32 4.30 -15.01 -10.00
N GLN A 33 5.14 -14.33 -10.76
CA GLN A 33 5.78 -13.09 -10.32
C GLN A 33 5.52 -11.98 -11.32
N MET A 34 5.15 -10.81 -10.81
CA MET A 34 4.89 -9.63 -11.64
C MET A 34 5.70 -8.46 -11.12
N SER A 35 6.36 -7.74 -12.03
CA SER A 35 6.93 -6.42 -11.73
C SER A 35 6.00 -5.36 -12.27
N ILE A 36 5.62 -4.42 -11.42
CA ILE A 36 4.67 -3.35 -11.74
C ILE A 36 5.31 -2.00 -11.42
N ASN A 37 5.17 -1.04 -12.33
CA ASN A 37 5.54 0.34 -12.11
C ASN A 37 4.29 1.21 -12.05
N ILE A 38 4.25 2.15 -11.10
CA ILE A 38 3.20 3.15 -10.95
C ILE A 38 3.87 4.50 -10.79
N ALA A 39 3.59 5.43 -11.70
CA ALA A 39 4.27 6.73 -11.73
C ALA A 39 4.03 7.56 -10.45
N ARG A 40 2.79 7.57 -9.96
CA ARG A 40 2.38 8.25 -8.73
C ARG A 40 1.18 7.54 -8.11
N VAL A 41 1.25 7.27 -6.82
CA VAL A 41 0.11 6.92 -5.98
C VAL A 41 -0.14 8.07 -5.02
N SER A 42 -1.38 8.57 -4.97
CA SER A 42 -1.79 9.55 -3.96
C SER A 42 -2.82 8.94 -3.03
N VAL A 43 -2.61 9.08 -1.73
CA VAL A 43 -3.48 8.56 -0.68
C VAL A 43 -4.03 9.72 0.13
N VAL A 44 -5.33 9.70 0.38
CA VAL A 44 -5.96 10.57 1.38
C VAL A 44 -6.73 9.71 2.36
N SER A 45 -6.68 10.06 3.63
CA SER A 45 -7.41 9.34 4.68
C SER A 45 -7.66 10.23 5.89
N ASP A 46 -8.64 9.84 6.69
CA ASP A 46 -8.83 10.41 8.01
C ASP A 46 -7.81 9.79 8.95
N TYR A 47 -7.07 10.62 9.66
CA TYR A 47 -6.00 10.24 10.58
C TYR A 47 -6.42 10.48 12.02
N ASN A 48 -6.18 9.47 12.87
CA ASN A 48 -6.37 9.56 14.30
C ASN A 48 -5.19 8.91 15.03
N SER A 49 -4.39 9.72 15.70
CA SER A 49 -3.33 9.26 16.59
C SER A 49 -3.73 9.38 18.05
N SER A 50 -3.39 8.36 18.83
CA SER A 50 -3.49 8.36 20.28
C SER A 50 -2.25 7.69 20.90
N GLY A 51 -1.74 8.27 21.96
CA GLY A 51 -0.61 7.71 22.70
C GLY A 51 0.21 8.77 23.43
N ILE A 52 1.30 8.32 24.04
CA ILE A 52 2.27 9.19 24.70
C ILE A 52 3.45 9.35 23.75
N LEU A 53 3.66 10.57 23.23
CA LEU A 53 4.90 10.91 22.56
C LEU A 53 5.89 11.41 23.63
N LEU A 54 6.92 10.62 23.90
CA LEU A 54 7.95 10.84 24.93
C LEU A 54 7.41 10.86 26.37
N ILE A 55 6.65 11.89 26.76
CA ILE A 55 6.00 12.05 28.07
C ILE A 55 4.65 12.79 28.00
N PHE A 56 4.24 13.29 26.83
CA PHE A 56 2.99 14.04 26.68
C PHE A 56 1.93 13.18 25.98
N PRO A 57 0.69 13.13 26.52
CA PRO A 57 -0.42 12.53 25.80
C PRO A 57 -0.73 13.40 24.59
N THR A 58 -0.44 12.88 23.40
CA THR A 58 -0.77 13.53 22.13
C THR A 58 -1.92 12.77 21.51
N SER A 59 -3.09 13.40 21.47
CA SER A 59 -4.18 13.00 20.58
C SER A 59 -4.20 13.96 19.40
N GLY A 60 -4.31 13.42 18.20
CA GLY A 60 -4.24 14.18 16.96
C GLY A 60 -5.26 13.62 15.97
N ARG A 61 -6.21 14.45 15.56
CA ARG A 61 -7.15 14.13 14.47
C ARG A 61 -6.88 15.06 13.30
N GLY A 62 -6.85 14.49 12.11
CA GLY A 62 -6.58 15.26 10.91
C GLY A 62 -6.85 14.49 9.63
N ASN A 63 -6.54 15.12 8.50
CA ASN A 63 -6.55 14.50 7.19
C ASN A 63 -5.11 14.18 6.82
N PHE A 64 -4.83 12.89 6.62
CA PHE A 64 -3.57 12.43 6.06
C PHE A 64 -3.60 12.56 4.54
N VAL A 65 -2.49 13.05 3.99
CA VAL A 65 -2.22 13.09 2.56
C VAL A 65 -0.83 12.50 2.31
N GLY A 66 -0.76 11.50 1.43
CA GLY A 66 0.47 10.86 1.01
C GLY A 66 0.63 10.89 -0.50
N TYR A 67 1.83 11.19 -0.97
CA TYR A 67 2.24 11.07 -2.36
C TYR A 67 3.46 10.17 -2.46
N PHE A 68 3.35 9.14 -3.29
CA PHE A 68 4.36 8.12 -3.52
C PHE A 68 4.70 8.15 -5.01
N ASP A 69 5.87 8.69 -5.37
CA ASP A 69 6.31 8.79 -6.76
C ASP A 69 7.32 7.69 -7.10
N ASP A 70 7.30 7.23 -8.36
CA ASP A 70 8.14 6.15 -8.87
C ASP A 70 8.03 4.90 -7.98
N VAL A 71 6.80 4.39 -7.89
CA VAL A 71 6.48 3.19 -7.12
C VAL A 71 6.74 1.98 -7.98
N LYS A 72 7.58 1.07 -7.50
CA LYS A 72 7.82 -0.25 -8.09
C LYS A 72 7.29 -1.29 -7.14
N VAL A 73 6.52 -2.23 -7.67
CA VAL A 73 5.90 -3.31 -6.89
C VAL A 73 6.35 -4.64 -7.49
N LYS A 74 6.82 -5.55 -6.65
CA LYS A 74 6.92 -6.96 -7.01
C LYS A 74 5.75 -7.68 -6.38
N VAL A 75 4.97 -8.36 -7.20
CA VAL A 75 3.85 -9.20 -6.77
C VAL A 75 4.28 -10.64 -6.91
N TYR A 76 4.12 -11.41 -5.84
CA TYR A 76 4.31 -12.87 -5.85
C TYR A 76 2.95 -13.50 -5.60
N LEU A 77 2.53 -14.37 -6.51
CA LEU A 77 1.28 -15.11 -6.41
C LEU A 77 1.61 -16.59 -6.34
N LYS A 78 0.97 -17.29 -5.41
CA LYS A 78 0.93 -18.75 -5.42
C LYS A 78 -0.47 -19.18 -5.78
N CYS A 79 -0.61 -19.98 -6.82
CA CYS A 79 -1.89 -20.34 -7.39
C CYS A 79 -1.99 -21.86 -7.58
N ASN A 80 -3.20 -22.39 -7.41
CA ASN A 80 -3.53 -23.77 -7.76
C ASN A 80 -4.40 -23.79 -9.01
N THR A 81 -4.08 -24.67 -9.95
CA THR A 81 -4.93 -24.90 -11.13
C THR A 81 -5.96 -25.97 -10.81
N THR A 82 -7.24 -25.68 -11.01
CA THR A 82 -8.33 -26.66 -10.91
C THR A 82 -9.10 -26.67 -12.22
N GLY A 83 -8.76 -27.60 -13.11
CA GLY A 83 -9.26 -27.62 -14.48
C GLY A 83 -8.83 -26.36 -15.23
N THR A 84 -9.79 -25.55 -15.68
CA THR A 84 -9.54 -24.28 -16.39
C THR A 84 -9.48 -23.06 -15.48
N LYS A 85 -9.58 -23.24 -14.16
CA LYS A 85 -9.57 -22.15 -13.17
C LYS A 85 -8.21 -22.04 -12.50
N LEU A 86 -7.79 -20.80 -12.28
CA LEU A 86 -6.62 -20.46 -11.48
C LEU A 86 -7.10 -19.90 -10.14
N ALA A 87 -6.88 -20.64 -9.06
CA ALA A 87 -7.28 -20.27 -7.70
C ALA A 87 -6.08 -19.68 -6.95
N LEU A 88 -6.19 -18.43 -6.52
CA LEU A 88 -5.17 -17.78 -5.70
C LEU A 88 -5.12 -18.44 -4.31
N LYS A 89 -3.94 -18.91 -3.92
CA LYS A 89 -3.67 -19.48 -2.60
C LYS A 89 -3.00 -18.47 -1.69
N ASP A 90 -2.00 -17.78 -2.21
CA ASP A 90 -1.22 -16.82 -1.45
C ASP A 90 -0.79 -15.65 -2.34
N ILE A 91 -0.63 -14.48 -1.72
CA ILE A 91 -0.24 -13.25 -2.38
C ILE A 91 0.65 -12.41 -1.47
N ASP A 92 1.80 -12.03 -2.01
CA ASP A 92 2.77 -11.17 -1.34
C ASP A 92 3.20 -10.02 -2.24
N PHE A 93 3.60 -8.91 -1.63
CA PHE A 93 3.93 -7.67 -2.31
C PHE A 93 5.13 -6.98 -1.67
N ASP A 94 6.19 -6.77 -2.46
CA ASP A 94 7.27 -5.87 -2.10
C ASP A 94 7.06 -4.51 -2.77
N PHE A 95 7.06 -3.44 -1.98
CA PHE A 95 6.99 -2.07 -2.47
C PHE A 95 8.35 -1.39 -2.36
N TYR A 96 8.81 -0.82 -3.47
CA TYR A 96 9.97 0.06 -3.54
C TYR A 96 9.50 1.42 -3.99
N ILE A 97 9.68 2.44 -3.15
CA ILE A 97 9.19 3.79 -3.41
C ILE A 97 10.37 4.76 -3.37
N SER A 98 10.65 5.43 -4.48
CA SER A 98 11.81 6.32 -4.58
C SER A 98 11.59 7.66 -3.90
N LYS A 99 10.36 8.21 -3.91
CA LYS A 99 10.06 9.51 -3.29
C LYS A 99 8.74 9.45 -2.55
N ILE A 100 8.80 9.80 -1.26
CA ILE A 100 7.66 9.81 -0.36
C ILE A 100 7.46 11.23 0.17
N LYS A 101 6.25 11.75 0.05
CA LYS A 101 5.82 13.01 0.67
C LYS A 101 4.56 12.74 1.46
N MET A 102 4.56 13.07 2.75
CA MET A 102 3.42 12.84 3.63
C MET A 102 3.15 14.11 4.45
N ALA A 103 1.87 14.38 4.69
CA ALA A 103 1.42 15.48 5.51
C ALA A 103 0.18 15.05 6.30
N VAL A 104 0.03 15.64 7.50
CA VAL A 104 -1.19 15.56 8.30
C VAL A 104 -1.70 16.97 8.48
N HIS A 105 -2.91 17.24 8.02
CA HIS A 105 -3.59 18.50 8.21
C HIS A 105 -4.58 18.38 9.37
N PRO A 106 -4.49 19.19 10.42
CA PRO A 106 -5.51 19.19 11.48
C PRO A 106 -6.89 19.45 10.88
N THR A 107 -7.90 18.72 11.33
CA THR A 107 -9.28 19.07 11.02
C THR A 107 -9.58 20.39 11.72
N GLN A 108 -9.82 21.47 10.97
CA GLN A 108 -10.20 22.75 11.58
C GLN A 108 -11.54 22.55 12.32
N GLN A 109 -11.57 22.95 13.59
CA GLN A 109 -12.78 23.01 14.41
C GLN A 109 -13.64 24.19 13.98
#